data_AF-A0A537ZDY8-F1
#
_entry.id   AF-A0A537ZDY8-F1
#
_cell.length_a   1.000
_cell.length_b   1.000
_cell.length_c   1.000
_cell.angle_alpha   90.00
_cell.angle_beta   90.00
_cell.angle_gamma   90.00
#
_symmetry.space_group_name_H-M   'P 1'
#
loop_
_entity.id
_entity.type
_entity.pdbx_description
1 polymer ?
#
loop_
_entity_poly.entity_id
_entity_poly.type
_entity_poly.pdbx_seq_one_letter_code
_entity_poly.pdbx_strand_id
1 'polypeptide(L)'
;AISIPSDHAHQMSIRVQQILQQECGGLVDVADPLGGSYLVESLTAELEARGWEFFEQIRNRGGFVATIDDGWLLQRAADNQATAAPRGTELVGVDSHTDDVAPFEIDGFAAGSDAWERGMERVAILRKERHERAAGDALRALERACRGRDNVVPLMLDALEADVTIGEVGGVYREAFGSWKVPVEL
;
A
#
# COMPACT_ATOMS: atom_id res chain seq x y z
N ALA A 1 -2.99 -15.38 4.93
CA ALA A 1 -3.59 -15.66 3.60
C ALA A 1 -5.08 -16.06 3.69
N ILE A 2 -5.87 -15.49 4.62
CA ILE A 2 -7.26 -15.93 4.85
C ILE A 2 -8.20 -14.74 5.06
N SER A 3 -7.87 -13.81 5.96
CA SER A 3 -8.69 -12.63 6.23
C SER A 3 -7.83 -11.48 6.79
N ILE A 4 -8.46 -10.32 7.01
CA ILE A 4 -7.89 -9.26 7.85
C ILE A 4 -7.67 -9.85 9.26
N PRO A 5 -6.57 -9.52 9.96
CA PRO A 5 -6.27 -10.12 11.26
C PRO A 5 -7.39 -9.91 12.28
N SER A 6 -7.73 -10.95 13.04
CA SER A 6 -8.53 -10.85 14.27
C SER A 6 -7.73 -10.18 15.39
N ASP A 7 -8.41 -9.78 16.47
CA ASP A 7 -7.77 -9.19 17.65
C ASP A 7 -6.69 -10.11 18.23
N HIS A 8 -6.95 -11.42 18.26
CA HIS A 8 -5.99 -12.41 18.73
C HIS A 8 -4.75 -12.48 17.81
N ALA A 9 -4.95 -12.58 16.49
CA ALA A 9 -3.85 -12.61 15.53
C ALA A 9 -3.01 -11.31 15.55
N HIS A 10 -3.69 -10.16 15.70
CA HIS A 10 -3.03 -8.87 15.85
C HIS A 10 -2.21 -8.81 17.14
N GLN A 11 -2.78 -9.24 18.27
CA GLN A 11 -2.07 -9.31 19.54
C GLN A 11 -0.85 -10.21 19.45
N MET A 12 -0.96 -11.39 18.83
CA MET A 12 0.19 -12.27 18.60
C MET A 12 1.30 -11.57 17.81
N SER A 13 0.96 -10.87 16.73
CA SER A 13 1.94 -10.10 15.95
C SER A 13 2.68 -9.06 16.79
N ILE A 14 1.97 -8.34 17.67
CA ILE A 14 2.58 -7.40 18.60
C ILE A 14 3.48 -8.12 19.62
N ARG A 15 3.04 -9.26 20.17
CA ARG A 15 3.83 -10.01 21.15
C ARG A 15 5.15 -10.50 20.56
N VAL A 16 5.17 -10.90 19.29
CA VAL A 16 6.43 -11.23 18.59
C VAL A 16 7.39 -10.02 18.61
N GLN A 17 6.92 -8.82 18.25
CA GLN A 17 7.74 -7.61 18.29
C GLN A 17 8.21 -7.28 19.71
N GLN A 18 7.36 -7.46 20.72
CA GLN A 18 7.72 -7.21 22.13
C GLN A 18 8.76 -8.19 22.65
N ILE A 19 8.65 -9.49 22.32
CA ILE A 19 9.65 -10.50 22.68
C ILE A 19 10.99 -10.14 22.04
N LEU A 20 11.01 -9.79 20.75
CA LEU A 20 12.23 -9.35 20.06
C LEU A 20 12.87 -8.12 20.73
N GLN A 21 12.07 -7.18 21.23
CA GLN A 21 12.57 -5.96 21.87
C GLN A 21 12.99 -6.14 23.33
N GLN A 22 12.25 -6.95 24.09
CA GLN A 22 12.37 -6.98 25.56
C GLN A 22 13.11 -8.22 26.06
N GLU A 23 13.06 -9.33 25.32
CA GLU A 23 13.57 -10.63 25.76
C GLU A 23 14.75 -11.11 24.91
N CYS A 24 14.78 -10.75 23.62
CA CYS A 24 15.92 -11.06 22.75
C CYS A 24 17.08 -10.06 22.98
N GLY A 25 17.82 -10.30 24.06
CA GLY A 25 18.99 -9.50 24.43
C GLY A 25 20.03 -9.40 23.30
N GLY A 26 20.68 -8.25 23.19
CA GLY A 26 21.69 -7.95 22.16
C GLY A 26 21.12 -7.50 20.81
N LEU A 27 19.82 -7.69 20.54
CA LEU A 27 19.21 -7.28 19.28
C LEU A 27 18.97 -5.77 19.20
N VAL A 28 18.51 -5.16 20.30
CA VAL A 28 18.19 -3.72 20.37
C VAL A 28 19.24 -2.90 21.10
N ASP A 29 20.23 -3.55 21.70
CA ASP A 29 21.26 -2.91 22.51
C ASP A 29 22.38 -2.29 21.65
N VAL A 30 22.53 -2.74 20.39
CA VAL A 30 23.51 -2.27 19.41
C VAL A 30 22.78 -1.89 18.13
N ALA A 31 23.14 -0.75 17.54
CA ALA A 31 22.44 -0.22 16.37
C ALA A 31 22.56 -1.10 15.10
N ASP A 32 23.73 -1.71 14.89
CA ASP A 32 23.97 -2.65 13.80
C ASP A 32 24.73 -3.87 14.33
N PRO A 33 24.02 -4.88 14.86
CA PRO A 33 24.64 -6.08 15.41
C PRO A 33 25.22 -7.01 14.33
N LEU A 34 24.90 -6.80 13.05
CA LEU A 34 25.39 -7.61 11.94
C LEU A 34 26.60 -7.00 11.21
N GLY A 35 26.90 -5.72 11.49
CA GLY A 35 28.03 -5.00 10.93
C GLY A 35 29.36 -5.73 11.12
N GLY A 36 30.15 -5.81 10.06
CA GLY A 36 31.43 -6.53 10.03
C GLY A 36 31.32 -8.05 9.81
N SER A 37 30.10 -8.62 9.73
CA SER A 37 29.92 -10.01 9.29
C SER A 37 30.30 -10.14 7.82
N TYR A 38 31.39 -10.83 7.51
CA TYR A 38 31.86 -11.02 6.13
C TYR A 38 30.76 -11.49 5.16
N LEU A 39 29.86 -12.36 5.63
CA LEU A 39 28.73 -12.84 4.83
C LEU A 39 27.73 -11.72 4.54
N VAL A 40 27.26 -11.03 5.58
CA VAL A 40 26.24 -9.98 5.43
C VAL A 40 26.80 -8.81 4.64
N GLU A 41 28.03 -8.40 4.90
CA GLU A 41 28.71 -7.34 4.15
C GLU A 41 28.84 -7.69 2.66
N SER A 42 29.21 -8.93 2.34
CA SER A 42 29.31 -9.38 0.95
C SER A 42 27.96 -9.40 0.25
N LEU A 43 26.91 -9.86 0.93
CA LEU A 43 25.54 -9.87 0.39
C LEU A 43 25.00 -8.45 0.22
N THR A 44 25.31 -7.54 1.14
CA THR A 44 24.95 -6.11 1.06
C THR A 44 25.60 -5.46 -0.17
N ALA A 45 26.90 -5.69 -0.39
CA ALA A 45 27.61 -5.16 -1.55
C ALA A 45 27.06 -5.72 -2.87
N GLU A 46 26.72 -7.02 -2.93
CA GLU A 46 26.10 -7.60 -4.11
C GLU A 46 24.71 -6.99 -4.40
N LEU A 47 23.88 -6.84 -3.36
CA LEU A 47 22.56 -6.24 -3.47
C LEU A 47 22.63 -4.79 -3.95
N GLU A 48 23.57 -4.01 -3.42
CA GLU A 48 23.83 -2.63 -3.85
C GLU A 48 24.20 -2.58 -5.33
N ALA A 49 25.19 -3.38 -5.76
CA ALA A 49 25.64 -3.40 -7.15
C ALA A 49 24.50 -3.75 -8.12
N ARG A 50 23.69 -4.77 -7.79
CA ARG A 50 22.53 -5.20 -8.59
C ARG A 50 21.40 -4.16 -8.58
N GLY A 51 21.16 -3.52 -7.43
CA GLY A 51 20.20 -2.43 -7.31
C GLY A 51 20.59 -1.25 -8.19
N TRP A 52 21.87 -0.92 -8.25
CA TRP A 52 22.39 0.16 -9.08
C TRP A 52 22.33 -0.15 -10.57
N GLU A 53 22.64 -1.39 -10.96
CA GLU A 53 22.45 -1.86 -12.33
C GLU A 53 20.98 -1.74 -12.77
N PHE A 54 20.04 -2.15 -11.91
CA PHE A 54 18.61 -2.03 -12.20
C PHE A 54 18.16 -0.56 -12.29
N PHE A 55 18.69 0.30 -11.42
CA PHE A 55 18.44 1.73 -11.46
C PHE A 55 18.93 2.36 -12.78
N GLU A 56 20.11 1.98 -13.27
CA GLU A 56 20.61 2.44 -14.57
C GLU A 56 19.76 1.92 -15.74
N GLN A 57 19.19 0.71 -15.67
CA GLN A 57 18.21 0.25 -16.66
C GLN A 57 16.98 1.17 -16.73
N ILE A 58 16.47 1.61 -15.57
CA ILE A 58 15.35 2.56 -15.50
C ILE A 58 15.75 3.91 -16.11
N ARG A 59 16.93 4.45 -15.75
CA ARG A 59 17.44 5.71 -16.31
C ARG A 59 17.59 5.66 -17.82
N ASN A 60 18.17 4.59 -18.36
CA ASN A 60 18.37 4.41 -19.79
C ASN A 60 17.06 4.27 -20.58
N ARG A 61 15.97 3.89 -19.91
CA ARG A 61 14.61 3.83 -20.47
C ARG A 61 13.82 5.14 -20.35
N GLY A 62 14.46 6.23 -19.94
CA GLY A 62 13.82 7.54 -19.81
C GLY A 62 13.28 7.83 -18.41
N GLY A 63 13.65 7.03 -17.40
CA GLY A 63 13.30 7.23 -16.00
C GLY A 63 12.03 6.50 -15.56
N PHE A 64 11.73 6.61 -14.27
CA PHE A 64 10.70 5.81 -13.60
C PHE A 64 9.31 5.96 -14.23
N VAL A 65 8.87 7.19 -14.51
CA VAL A 65 7.56 7.46 -15.11
C VAL A 65 7.45 6.82 -16.49
N ALA A 66 8.48 6.97 -17.33
CA ALA A 66 8.50 6.37 -18.66
C ALA A 66 8.40 4.82 -18.60
N THR A 67 9.09 4.20 -17.63
CA THR A 67 9.02 2.73 -17.43
C THR A 67 7.71 2.22 -16.86
N ILE A 68 6.91 3.09 -16.25
CA ILE A 68 5.53 2.77 -15.86
C ILE A 68 4.64 2.90 -17.08
N ASP A 69 4.73 4.02 -17.80
CA ASP A 69 3.87 4.34 -18.95
C ASP A 69 4.04 3.35 -20.12
N ASP A 70 5.25 2.81 -20.32
CA ASP A 70 5.52 1.77 -21.33
C ASP A 70 5.21 0.34 -20.83
N GLY A 71 4.83 0.19 -19.56
CA GLY A 71 4.49 -1.08 -18.92
C GLY A 71 5.68 -1.98 -18.57
N TRP A 72 6.92 -1.60 -18.89
CA TRP A 72 8.09 -2.45 -18.68
C TRP A 72 8.31 -2.80 -17.21
N LEU A 73 8.17 -1.82 -16.30
CA LEU A 73 8.41 -2.06 -14.88
C LEU A 73 7.35 -2.98 -14.27
N LEU A 74 6.09 -2.85 -14.73
CA LEU A 74 5.00 -3.71 -14.29
C LEU A 74 5.19 -5.15 -14.80
N GLN A 75 5.61 -5.33 -16.05
CA GLN A 75 5.95 -6.65 -16.58
C GLN A 75 7.09 -7.30 -15.79
N ARG A 76 8.16 -6.54 -15.48
CA ARG A 76 9.27 -7.03 -14.64
C ARG A 76 8.80 -7.51 -13.27
N ALA A 77 7.88 -6.79 -12.64
CA ALA A 77 7.30 -7.20 -11.37
C ALA A 77 6.48 -8.49 -11.50
N ALA A 78 5.68 -8.63 -12.56
CA ALA A 78 4.91 -9.84 -12.85
C ALA A 78 5.81 -11.06 -13.11
N ASP A 79 6.87 -10.90 -13.90
CA ASP A 79 7.86 -11.96 -14.17
C ASP A 79 8.59 -12.40 -12.89
N ASN A 80 8.96 -11.43 -12.05
CA ASN A 80 9.58 -11.71 -10.75
C ASN A 80 8.60 -12.49 -9.85
N GLN A 81 7.32 -12.12 -9.81
CA GLN A 81 6.32 -12.83 -9.02
C GLN A 81 6.09 -14.26 -9.53
N ALA A 82 6.04 -14.46 -10.84
CA ALA A 82 5.89 -15.79 -11.44
C ALA A 82 7.09 -16.72 -11.17
N THR A 83 8.27 -16.15 -10.93
CA THR A 83 9.51 -16.87 -10.64
C THR A 83 9.91 -16.83 -9.16
N ALA A 84 9.15 -16.13 -8.32
CA ALA A 84 9.48 -15.88 -6.91
C ALA A 84 9.42 -17.14 -6.04
N ALA A 85 8.63 -18.14 -6.43
CA ALA A 85 8.77 -19.47 -5.87
C ALA A 85 10.09 -20.06 -6.38
N PRO A 86 11.13 -20.20 -5.54
CA PRO A 86 12.38 -20.73 -6.01
C PRO A 86 12.10 -22.17 -6.46
N ARG A 87 12.40 -22.48 -7.73
CA ARG A 87 12.24 -23.84 -8.24
C ARG A 87 13.04 -24.79 -7.34
N GLY A 88 12.34 -25.67 -6.62
CA GLY A 88 12.95 -26.62 -5.68
C GLY A 88 13.01 -26.16 -4.22
N THR A 89 12.39 -25.04 -3.85
CA THR A 89 12.18 -24.71 -2.43
C THR A 89 10.91 -25.35 -1.93
N GLU A 90 11.10 -26.18 -0.90
CA GLU A 90 10.05 -26.84 -0.16
C GLU A 90 9.25 -25.83 0.69
N LEU A 91 7.93 -25.81 0.51
CA LEU A 91 6.98 -24.99 1.25
C LEU A 91 6.23 -25.87 2.26
N VAL A 92 6.75 -25.90 3.49
CA VAL A 92 6.18 -26.65 4.62
C VAL A 92 4.72 -26.26 4.86
N GLY A 93 3.82 -27.25 4.85
CA GLY A 93 2.37 -27.08 4.99
C GLY A 93 1.64 -26.75 3.69
N VAL A 94 2.32 -26.64 2.55
CA VAL A 94 1.73 -26.37 1.22
C VAL A 94 2.02 -27.48 0.23
N ASP A 95 3.31 -27.73 -0.07
CA ASP A 95 3.74 -28.80 -0.98
C ASP A 95 4.50 -29.93 -0.29
N SER A 96 4.91 -29.71 0.97
CA SER A 96 5.50 -30.71 1.83
C SER A 96 4.89 -30.69 3.22
N HIS A 97 5.08 -31.79 3.97
CA HIS A 97 4.54 -31.94 5.32
C HIS A 97 3.05 -31.55 5.41
N THR A 98 2.25 -32.03 4.44
CA THR A 98 0.84 -31.61 4.25
C THR A 98 -0.15 -32.29 5.20
N ASP A 99 0.32 -33.25 6.00
CA ASP A 99 -0.53 -34.09 6.84
C ASP A 99 -0.84 -33.45 8.21
N ASP A 100 -0.43 -32.19 8.42
CA ASP A 100 -0.67 -31.43 9.64
C ASP A 100 -2.15 -31.07 9.80
N VAL A 101 -2.74 -31.47 10.93
CA VAL A 101 -4.11 -31.09 11.31
C VAL A 101 -4.03 -29.93 12.30
N ALA A 102 -4.48 -28.74 11.90
CA ALA A 102 -4.57 -27.60 12.80
C ALA A 102 -5.72 -27.82 13.81
N PRO A 103 -5.44 -27.90 15.14
CA PRO A 103 -6.48 -28.10 16.14
C PRO A 103 -7.22 -26.80 16.51
N PHE A 104 -6.79 -25.67 15.95
CA PHE A 104 -7.32 -24.34 16.27
C PHE A 104 -8.30 -23.89 15.18
N GLU A 105 -9.45 -23.36 15.60
CA GLU A 105 -10.33 -22.66 14.68
C GLU A 105 -9.67 -21.37 14.19
N ILE A 106 -9.75 -21.13 12.89
CA ILE A 106 -9.21 -19.91 12.28
C ILE A 106 -10.22 -18.79 12.52
N ASP A 107 -9.96 -17.97 13.53
CA ASP A 107 -10.74 -16.77 13.81
C ASP A 107 -10.30 -15.63 12.89
N GLY A 108 -11.14 -15.34 11.89
CA GLY A 108 -10.93 -14.26 10.94
C GLY A 108 -11.74 -13.02 11.31
N PHE A 109 -11.29 -11.84 10.89
CA PHE A 109 -12.08 -10.62 11.05
C PHE A 109 -13.46 -10.77 10.37
N ALA A 110 -14.53 -10.75 11.16
CA ALA A 110 -15.91 -10.73 10.68
C ALA A 110 -16.35 -9.28 10.46
N ALA A 111 -16.39 -8.84 9.19
CA ALA A 111 -16.95 -7.54 8.86
C ALA A 111 -18.45 -7.50 9.24
N GLY A 112 -18.87 -6.49 9.99
CA GLY A 112 -20.29 -6.24 10.25
C GLY A 112 -21.04 -6.01 8.93
N SER A 113 -22.15 -6.70 8.73
CA SER A 113 -22.93 -6.66 7.47
C SER A 113 -23.54 -5.30 7.16
N ASP A 114 -23.62 -4.41 8.15
CA ASP A 114 -24.25 -3.09 8.08
C ASP A 114 -23.24 -1.95 7.83
N ALA A 115 -21.95 -2.24 7.64
CA ALA A 115 -20.93 -1.21 7.42
C ALA A 115 -21.23 -0.33 6.20
N TRP A 116 -21.75 -0.93 5.12
CA TRP A 116 -22.20 -0.22 3.93
C TRP A 116 -23.38 0.72 4.23
N GLU A 117 -24.41 0.21 4.92
CA GLU A 117 -25.62 0.96 5.24
C GLU A 117 -25.31 2.17 6.12
N ARG A 118 -24.52 1.97 7.20
CA ARG A 118 -24.06 3.07 8.06
C ARG A 118 -23.22 4.09 7.30
N GLY A 119 -22.38 3.64 6.38
CA GLY A 119 -21.56 4.52 5.53
C GLY A 119 -22.43 5.41 4.65
N MET A 120 -23.42 4.83 3.98
CA MET A 120 -24.37 5.54 3.13
C MET A 120 -25.24 6.51 3.93
N GLU A 121 -25.72 6.11 5.10
CA GLU A 121 -26.49 6.98 6.00
C GLU A 121 -25.67 8.20 6.43
N ARG A 122 -24.42 8.01 6.87
CA ARG A 122 -23.53 9.11 7.25
C ARG A 122 -23.29 10.10 6.11
N VAL A 123 -23.07 9.61 4.90
CA VAL A 123 -22.89 10.47 3.72
C VAL A 123 -24.18 11.22 3.38
N ALA A 124 -25.34 10.59 3.52
CA ALA A 124 -26.63 11.24 3.29
C ALA A 124 -26.90 12.36 4.31
N ILE A 125 -26.61 12.11 5.60
CA ILE A 125 -26.73 13.11 6.67
C ILE A 125 -25.78 14.28 6.40
N LEU A 126 -24.50 14.01 6.13
CA LEU A 126 -23.50 15.02 5.82
C LEU A 126 -23.97 15.97 4.69
N ARG A 127 -24.44 15.40 3.58
CA ARG A 127 -24.94 16.19 2.43
C ARG A 127 -26.20 17.00 2.75
N LYS A 128 -27.03 16.54 3.68
CA LYS A 128 -28.24 17.24 4.10
C LYS A 128 -27.93 18.42 5.03
N GLU A 129 -26.93 18.27 5.90
CA GLU A 129 -26.62 19.22 6.95
C GLU A 129 -25.55 20.25 6.57
N ARG A 130 -24.71 19.92 5.56
CA ARG A 130 -23.63 20.81 5.13
C ARG A 130 -24.12 22.15 4.59
N HIS A 131 -23.23 23.14 4.67
CA HIS A 131 -23.45 24.44 4.04
C HIS A 131 -23.23 24.35 2.51
N GLU A 132 -24.27 24.01 1.76
CA GLU A 132 -24.19 23.67 0.33
C GLU A 132 -23.49 24.73 -0.54
N ARG A 133 -23.70 26.02 -0.26
CA ARG A 133 -23.03 27.08 -1.01
C ARG A 133 -21.51 27.07 -0.80
N ALA A 134 -21.06 26.80 0.42
CA ALA A 134 -19.63 26.78 0.75
C ALA A 134 -18.96 25.54 0.14
N ALA A 135 -19.60 24.38 0.24
CA ALA A 135 -19.17 23.16 -0.43
C ALA A 135 -19.05 23.35 -1.95
N GLY A 136 -20.05 23.96 -2.58
CA GLY A 136 -20.03 24.26 -4.02
C GLY A 136 -18.96 25.29 -4.41
N ASP A 137 -18.74 26.33 -3.60
CA ASP A 137 -17.68 27.32 -3.83
C ASP A 137 -16.29 26.70 -3.72
N ALA A 138 -16.06 25.84 -2.71
CA ALA A 138 -14.81 25.12 -2.52
C ALA A 138 -14.53 24.12 -3.65
N LEU A 139 -15.53 23.35 -4.09
CA LEU A 139 -15.41 22.44 -5.24
C LEU A 139 -15.03 23.19 -6.52
N ARG A 140 -15.66 24.34 -6.80
CA ARG A 140 -15.30 25.18 -7.94
C ARG A 140 -13.89 25.74 -7.84
N ALA A 141 -13.44 26.10 -6.64
CA ALA A 141 -12.08 26.58 -6.42
C ALA A 141 -11.05 25.46 -6.69
N LEU A 142 -11.32 24.26 -6.17
CA LEU A 142 -10.50 23.09 -6.41
C LEU A 142 -10.43 22.74 -7.91
N GLU A 143 -11.56 22.71 -8.60
CA GLU A 143 -11.63 22.45 -10.04
C GLU A 143 -10.78 23.46 -10.85
N ARG A 144 -10.86 24.75 -10.52
CA ARG A 144 -10.04 25.78 -11.16
C ARG A 144 -8.54 25.53 -10.95
N ALA A 145 -8.14 25.17 -9.73
CA ALA A 145 -6.74 24.88 -9.43
C ALA A 145 -6.24 23.64 -10.15
N CYS A 146 -7.06 22.59 -10.25
CA CYS A 146 -6.72 21.38 -11.02
C CYS A 146 -6.45 21.68 -12.49
N ARG A 147 -7.17 22.64 -13.09
CA ARG A 147 -6.93 23.08 -14.49
C ARG A 147 -5.86 24.17 -14.62
N GLY A 148 -5.39 24.70 -13.49
CA GLY A 148 -4.40 25.76 -13.40
C GLY A 148 -3.01 25.23 -13.10
N ARG A 149 -2.23 26.07 -12.42
CA ARG A 149 -0.90 25.73 -11.88
C ARG A 149 -0.83 25.94 -10.37
N ASP A 150 -1.97 26.17 -9.74
CA ASP A 150 -2.06 26.42 -8.31
C ASP A 150 -1.84 25.11 -7.55
N ASN A 151 -1.40 25.23 -6.29
CA ASN A 151 -1.30 24.06 -5.43
C ASN A 151 -2.71 23.57 -5.06
N VAL A 152 -3.02 22.34 -5.44
CA VAL A 152 -4.33 21.71 -5.20
C VAL A 152 -4.56 21.32 -3.75
N VAL A 153 -3.49 21.11 -2.95
CA VAL A 153 -3.62 20.57 -1.58
C VAL A 153 -4.38 21.51 -0.65
N PRO A 154 -4.06 22.82 -0.54
CA PRO A 154 -4.83 23.73 0.31
C PRO A 154 -6.32 23.77 -0.06
N LEU A 155 -6.64 23.81 -1.35
CA LEU A 155 -8.02 23.89 -1.82
C LEU A 155 -8.78 22.57 -1.64
N MET A 156 -8.08 21.44 -1.64
CA MET A 156 -8.65 20.15 -1.25
C MET A 156 -9.00 20.17 0.24
N LEU A 157 -8.13 20.69 1.11
CA LEU A 157 -8.40 20.82 2.53
C LEU A 157 -9.59 21.77 2.78
N ASP A 158 -9.65 22.93 2.12
CA ASP A 158 -10.80 23.84 2.19
C ASP A 158 -12.10 23.15 1.78
N ALA A 159 -12.06 22.27 0.76
CA ALA A 159 -13.22 21.48 0.36
C ALA A 159 -13.63 20.46 1.44
N LEU A 160 -12.67 19.74 2.02
CA LEU A 160 -12.95 18.78 3.10
C LEU A 160 -13.49 19.48 4.35
N GLU A 161 -12.99 20.66 4.70
CA GLU A 161 -13.52 21.51 5.78
C GLU A 161 -14.94 22.02 5.49
N ALA A 162 -15.30 22.17 4.22
CA ALA A 162 -16.64 22.52 3.77
C ALA A 162 -17.57 21.29 3.60
N ASP A 163 -17.26 20.16 4.24
CA ASP A 163 -18.03 18.91 4.20
C ASP A 163 -18.21 18.34 2.77
N VAL A 164 -17.23 18.58 1.90
CA VAL A 164 -17.14 17.89 0.61
C VAL A 164 -16.57 16.49 0.83
N THR A 165 -17.22 15.48 0.25
CA THR A 165 -16.78 14.08 0.39
C THR A 165 -15.55 13.78 -0.46
N ILE A 166 -14.75 12.79 -0.03
CA ILE A 166 -13.63 12.25 -0.84
C ILE A 166 -14.10 11.80 -2.23
N GLY A 167 -15.32 11.27 -2.34
CA GLY A 167 -15.92 10.88 -3.62
C GLY A 167 -16.16 12.07 -4.56
N GLU A 168 -16.61 13.21 -4.05
CA GLU A 168 -16.81 14.46 -4.81
C GLU A 168 -15.45 15.07 -5.23
N VAL A 169 -14.46 15.12 -4.32
CA VAL A 169 -13.08 15.52 -4.65
C VAL A 169 -12.50 14.63 -5.76
N GLY A 170 -12.65 13.31 -5.63
CA GLY A 170 -12.22 12.35 -6.65
C GLY A 170 -12.97 12.52 -7.97
N GLY A 171 -14.23 12.99 -7.95
CA GLY A 171 -14.99 13.39 -9.13
C GLY A 171 -14.31 14.53 -9.87
N VAL A 172 -14.00 15.62 -9.16
CA VAL A 172 -13.27 16.78 -9.73
C VAL A 172 -11.93 16.36 -10.33
N TYR A 173 -11.17 15.49 -9.65
CA TYR A 173 -9.89 15.01 -10.17
C TYR A 173 -10.04 14.17 -11.44
N ARG A 174 -11.03 13.28 -11.50
CA ARG A 174 -11.30 12.50 -12.72
C ARG A 174 -11.76 13.37 -13.88
N GLU A 175 -12.53 14.41 -13.63
CA GLU A 175 -12.95 15.36 -14.67
C GLU A 175 -11.80 16.25 -15.15
N ALA A 176 -10.89 16.65 -14.27
CA ALA A 176 -9.77 17.52 -14.61
C ALA A 176 -8.59 16.76 -15.23
N PHE A 177 -8.24 15.58 -14.70
CA PHE A 177 -7.04 14.82 -15.07
C PHE A 177 -7.32 13.55 -15.86
N GLY A 178 -8.59 13.10 -15.91
CA GLY A 178 -8.96 11.80 -16.43
C GLY A 178 -8.69 10.67 -15.43
N SER A 179 -8.90 9.44 -15.88
CA SER A 179 -8.53 8.24 -15.15
C SER A 179 -7.26 7.65 -15.76
N TRP A 180 -6.30 7.30 -14.92
CA TRP A 180 -5.11 6.60 -15.38
C TRP A 180 -5.49 5.27 -16.02
N LYS A 181 -4.95 5.01 -17.22
CA LYS A 181 -5.12 3.74 -17.93
C LYS A 181 -3.85 2.92 -17.69
N VAL A 182 -4.01 1.77 -17.06
CA VAL A 182 -2.89 0.86 -16.83
C VAL A 182 -2.34 0.41 -18.19
N PRO A 183 -1.04 0.61 -18.47
CA PRO A 183 -0.46 0.35 -19.78
C PRO A 183 -0.15 -1.13 -20.06
N VAL A 184 -0.61 -2.04 -19.19
CA VAL A 184 -0.44 -3.49 -19.34
C VAL A 184 -1.81 -4.13 -19.35
N GLU A 185 -2.10 -4.92 -20.39
CA GLU A 185 -3.23 -5.86 -20.38
C GLU A 185 -2.82 -7.03 -19.47
N LEU A 186 -3.51 -7.16 -18.33
CA LEU A 186 -3.33 -8.28 -17.39
C LEU A 186 -3.85 -9.59 -17.97
#